data_AF-A0A6J1WJG5-F1
#
_entry.id   AF-A0A6J1WJG5-F1
#
_cell.length_a   1.000
_cell.length_b   1.000
_cell.length_c   1.000
_cell.angle_alpha   90.00
_cell.angle_beta   90.00
_cell.angle_gamma   90.00
#
_symmetry.space_group_name_H-M   'P 1'
#
loop_
_entity.id
_entity.type
_entity.pdbx_description
1 polymer ?
#
loop_
_entity_poly.entity_id
_entity_poly.type
_entity_poly.pdbx_seq_one_letter_code
_entity_poly.pdbx_strand_id
1 'polypeptide(L)'
;MPSESKPLLAAQTEKPNHYKYLKEFRVEQCPSFLQHKCTQHRPFTCFHWHFNNQRRRRPVRKRDGSFNYSADNYCTKYNETSGICEDGDECPYLHRTAGDTERRYHLRYYKTCMCVHDTDARGQCAKNGAHCAFAHGAPDLRPPVLDARELLALDPDAPDHPDAPNALDKERNLMNEDPKWQGTYTLDTTSPATIRVVFTPREANGDHF
;
A
#
# COMPACT_ATOMS: atom_id res chain seq x y z
N MET A 1 26.45 26.55 21.10
CA MET A 1 25.44 25.78 21.88
C MET A 1 24.43 25.20 20.91
N PRO A 2 23.87 24.03 21.21
CA PRO A 2 24.35 22.71 20.78
C PRO A 2 24.01 22.39 19.32
N SER A 3 24.91 21.68 18.65
CA SER A 3 24.70 21.07 17.35
C SER A 3 23.59 20.01 17.44
N GLU A 4 22.48 20.23 16.76
CA GLU A 4 21.46 19.21 16.55
C GLU A 4 22.09 18.07 15.74
N SER A 5 22.37 16.97 16.43
CA SER A 5 22.76 15.72 15.81
C SER A 5 21.62 15.25 14.92
N LYS A 6 21.79 15.40 13.60
CA LYS A 6 21.00 14.70 12.58
C LYS A 6 20.79 13.24 13.03
N PRO A 7 19.54 12.74 13.14
CA PRO A 7 19.35 11.31 13.29
C PRO A 7 19.78 10.68 11.97
N LEU A 8 21.05 10.26 11.89
CA LEU A 8 21.49 9.27 10.93
C LEU A 8 20.45 8.15 10.99
N LEU A 9 19.82 7.84 9.85
CA LEU A 9 18.89 6.73 9.69
C LEU A 9 19.60 5.44 10.14
N ALA A 10 19.58 5.19 11.44
CA ALA A 10 20.11 3.99 12.02
C ALA A 10 19.33 2.85 11.37
N ALA A 11 20.05 1.86 10.84
CA ALA A 11 19.46 0.63 10.34
C ALA A 11 18.78 -0.07 11.52
N GLN A 12 17.57 0.36 11.88
CA GLN A 12 16.75 -0.28 12.88
C GLN A 12 16.40 -1.65 12.36
N THR A 13 16.74 -2.68 13.13
CA THR A 13 16.30 -4.04 12.86
C THR A 13 14.77 -4.06 12.81
N GLU A 14 14.21 -4.46 11.67
CA GLU A 14 12.78 -4.52 11.46
C GLU A 14 12.12 -5.43 12.50
N LYS A 15 10.99 -5.01 13.08
CA LYS A 15 10.32 -5.80 14.13
C LYS A 15 9.83 -7.13 13.55
N PRO A 16 9.84 -8.23 14.31
CA PRO A 16 9.44 -9.54 13.78
C PRO A 16 8.05 -9.55 13.12
N ASN A 17 7.08 -8.86 13.73
CA ASN A 17 5.73 -8.72 13.16
C ASN A 17 5.74 -7.91 11.86
N HIS A 18 6.46 -6.78 11.82
CA HIS A 18 6.56 -5.96 10.60
C HIS A 18 7.25 -6.72 9.46
N TYR A 19 8.35 -7.42 9.77
CA TYR A 19 9.06 -8.27 8.83
C TYR A 19 8.15 -9.35 8.23
N LYS A 20 7.31 -10.01 9.04
CA LYS A 20 6.34 -11.00 8.57
C LYS A 20 5.38 -10.41 7.55
N TYR A 21 4.79 -9.24 7.82
CA TYR A 21 3.89 -8.58 6.87
C TYR A 21 4.59 -8.14 5.59
N LEU A 22 5.75 -7.50 5.71
CA LEU A 22 6.54 -7.07 4.56
C LEU A 22 6.92 -8.28 3.67
N LYS A 23 7.29 -9.41 4.28
CA LYS A 23 7.76 -10.60 3.58
C LYS A 23 6.64 -11.47 3.00
N GLU A 24 5.54 -11.66 3.73
CA GLU A 24 4.63 -12.80 3.48
C GLU A 24 3.17 -12.38 3.24
N PHE A 25 2.76 -11.16 3.64
CA PHE A 25 1.36 -10.75 3.50
C PHE A 25 0.95 -10.72 2.03
N ARG A 26 -0.03 -11.56 1.69
CA ARG A 26 -0.58 -11.75 0.34
C ARG A 26 0.45 -12.14 -0.72
N VAL A 27 1.57 -12.73 -0.32
CA VAL A 27 2.59 -13.21 -1.27
C VAL A 27 2.28 -14.63 -1.74
N GLU A 28 1.93 -15.51 -0.79
CA GLU A 28 1.63 -16.92 -1.06
C GLU A 28 0.13 -17.21 -1.15
N GLN A 29 -0.23 -18.20 -1.97
CA GLN A 29 -1.62 -18.66 -2.14
C GLN A 29 -2.10 -19.37 -0.88
N CYS A 30 -3.36 -19.17 -0.50
CA CYS A 30 -3.93 -19.86 0.65
C CYS A 30 -4.15 -21.36 0.34
N PRO A 31 -3.44 -22.29 1.01
CA PRO A 31 -3.63 -23.72 0.77
C PRO A 31 -5.02 -24.20 1.24
N SER A 32 -5.56 -23.60 2.30
CA SER A 32 -6.91 -23.93 2.79
C SER A 32 -8.01 -23.44 1.86
N PHE A 33 -7.78 -22.37 1.08
CA PHE A 33 -8.76 -21.88 0.11
C PHE A 33 -8.90 -22.85 -1.06
N LEU A 34 -7.79 -23.42 -1.55
CA LEU A 34 -7.79 -24.45 -2.59
C LEU A 34 -8.62 -25.69 -2.20
N GLN A 35 -8.75 -25.95 -0.90
CA GLN A 35 -9.57 -27.04 -0.35
C GLN A 35 -10.99 -26.59 0.04
N HIS A 36 -11.37 -25.35 -0.24
CA HIS A 36 -12.63 -24.73 0.21
C HIS A 36 -12.82 -24.71 1.74
N LYS A 37 -11.73 -24.73 2.51
CA LYS A 37 -11.71 -24.78 3.99
C LYS A 37 -11.26 -23.47 4.64
N CYS A 38 -10.85 -22.46 3.88
CA CYS A 38 -10.44 -21.17 4.45
C CYS A 38 -11.65 -20.47 5.09
N THR A 39 -11.62 -20.25 6.41
CA THR A 39 -12.66 -19.52 7.13
C THR A 39 -12.51 -18.00 7.04
N GLN A 40 -11.35 -17.51 6.59
CA GLN A 40 -11.02 -16.08 6.49
C GLN A 40 -11.26 -15.50 5.08
N HIS A 41 -12.14 -16.13 4.29
CA HIS A 41 -12.47 -15.67 2.94
C HIS A 41 -13.65 -14.69 2.91
N ARG A 42 -14.56 -14.74 3.89
CA ARG A 42 -15.76 -13.90 4.03
C ARG A 42 -16.04 -13.59 5.51
N PRO A 43 -15.74 -12.38 6.01
CA PRO A 43 -15.04 -11.30 5.31
C PRO A 43 -13.60 -11.71 4.95
N PHE A 44 -13.03 -11.08 3.91
CA PHE A 44 -11.69 -11.42 3.43
C PHE A 44 -10.60 -10.89 4.37
N THR A 45 -10.28 -11.68 5.37
CA THR A 45 -9.25 -11.42 6.40
C THR A 45 -8.11 -12.42 6.34
N CYS A 46 -8.02 -13.20 5.26
CA CYS A 46 -6.94 -14.17 5.10
C CYS A 46 -5.61 -13.44 4.89
N PHE A 47 -4.55 -13.96 5.48
CA PHE A 47 -3.19 -13.45 5.29
C PHE A 47 -2.63 -13.78 3.90
N HIS A 48 -3.13 -14.85 3.29
CA HIS A 48 -2.75 -15.36 1.98
C HIS A 48 -3.73 -14.90 0.90
N TRP A 49 -3.31 -14.91 -0.36
CA TRP A 49 -4.19 -14.56 -1.47
C TRP A 49 -5.04 -15.76 -1.91
N HIS A 50 -6.26 -15.50 -2.39
CA HIS A 50 -7.19 -16.50 -2.91
C HIS A 50 -7.28 -16.43 -4.44
N PHE A 51 -7.32 -15.21 -4.97
CA PHE A 51 -7.36 -14.92 -6.40
C PHE A 51 -6.09 -14.16 -6.83
N ASN A 52 -5.68 -14.32 -8.10
CA ASN A 52 -4.45 -13.72 -8.63
C ASN A 52 -4.39 -12.20 -8.45
N ASN A 53 -5.51 -11.50 -8.61
CA ASN A 53 -5.57 -10.05 -8.40
C ASN A 53 -5.33 -9.62 -6.94
N GLN A 54 -5.37 -10.53 -5.98
CA GLN A 54 -5.03 -10.29 -4.57
C GLN A 54 -3.55 -10.56 -4.26
N ARG A 55 -2.84 -11.24 -5.17
CA ARG A 55 -1.42 -11.57 -5.00
C ARG A 55 -0.58 -10.30 -5.03
N ARG A 56 0.33 -10.19 -4.08
CA ARG A 56 1.29 -9.11 -3.92
C ARG A 56 2.70 -9.64 -4.14
N ARG A 57 3.53 -8.93 -4.91
CA ARG A 57 4.97 -9.23 -4.97
C ARG A 57 5.68 -8.69 -3.73
N ARG A 58 6.61 -9.47 -3.18
CA ARG A 58 7.44 -9.04 -2.04
C ARG A 58 8.33 -7.86 -2.45
N PRO A 59 8.31 -6.73 -1.74
CA PRO A 59 9.24 -5.63 -1.97
C PRO A 59 10.62 -6.02 -1.46
N VAL A 60 11.64 -5.76 -2.29
CA VAL A 60 13.04 -6.06 -2.02
C VAL A 60 13.87 -4.85 -2.38
N ARG A 61 14.69 -4.38 -1.43
CA ARG A 61 15.77 -3.45 -1.71
C ARG A 61 16.99 -4.25 -2.18
N LYS A 62 17.41 -4.02 -3.42
CA LYS A 62 18.56 -4.67 -4.05
C LYS A 62 19.87 -4.15 -3.45
N ARG A 63 20.98 -4.82 -3.78
CA ARG A 63 22.33 -4.42 -3.33
C ARG A 63 22.76 -3.04 -3.81
N ASP A 64 22.28 -2.62 -4.97
CA ASP A 64 22.48 -1.28 -5.53
C ASP A 64 21.62 -0.19 -4.85
N GLY A 65 20.80 -0.57 -3.86
CA GLY A 65 19.93 0.34 -3.13
C GLY A 65 18.60 0.68 -3.82
N SER A 66 18.36 0.18 -5.05
CA SER A 66 17.08 0.30 -5.75
C SER A 66 16.07 -0.74 -5.27
N PHE A 67 14.78 -0.52 -5.55
CA PHE A 67 13.73 -1.51 -5.30
C PHE A 67 13.52 -2.43 -6.51
N ASN A 68 13.00 -3.64 -6.28
CA ASN A 68 12.59 -4.55 -7.35
C ASN A 68 11.39 -4.04 -8.15
N TYR A 69 10.52 -3.26 -7.53
CA TYR A 69 9.49 -2.47 -8.22
C TYR A 69 9.35 -1.09 -7.56
N SER A 70 8.86 -0.11 -8.31
CA SER A 70 8.65 1.26 -7.84
C SER A 70 7.65 1.31 -6.69
N ALA A 71 7.88 2.20 -5.72
CA ALA A 71 6.89 2.48 -4.67
C ALA A 71 5.72 3.35 -5.18
N ASP A 72 5.90 4.04 -6.31
CA ASP A 72 5.02 5.14 -6.73
C ASP A 72 4.48 5.02 -8.14
N ASN A 73 5.30 4.52 -9.07
CA ASN A 73 4.95 4.48 -10.47
C ASN A 73 4.18 3.20 -10.77
N TYR A 74 2.88 3.35 -11.03
CA TYR A 74 2.00 2.24 -11.36
C TYR A 74 2.23 1.70 -12.77
N CYS A 75 2.14 0.38 -12.91
CA CYS A 75 2.21 -0.32 -14.18
C CYS A 75 0.93 -0.09 -14.97
N THR A 76 1.07 0.28 -16.25
CA THR A 76 -0.05 0.44 -17.17
C THR A 76 -0.47 -0.86 -17.85
N LYS A 77 0.37 -1.91 -17.80
CA LYS A 77 0.12 -3.22 -18.40
C LYS A 77 -0.55 -4.22 -17.45
N TYR A 78 -0.59 -3.93 -16.15
CA TYR A 78 -1.18 -4.83 -15.16
C TYR A 78 -2.71 -4.85 -15.31
N ASN A 79 -3.27 -6.03 -15.53
CA ASN A 79 -4.71 -6.21 -15.57
C ASN A 79 -5.26 -6.44 -14.16
N GLU A 80 -5.96 -5.45 -13.61
CA GLU A 80 -6.51 -5.47 -12.25
C GLU A 80 -7.58 -6.54 -12.01
N THR A 81 -8.28 -6.96 -13.08
CA THR A 81 -9.32 -7.97 -13.01
C THR A 81 -8.71 -9.38 -12.95
N SER A 82 -7.77 -9.69 -13.84
CA SER A 82 -7.14 -11.01 -13.90
C SER A 82 -5.97 -11.18 -12.91
N GLY A 83 -5.35 -10.07 -12.51
CA GLY A 83 -4.16 -10.05 -11.68
C GLY A 83 -2.86 -10.39 -12.40
N ILE A 84 -2.82 -10.22 -13.73
CA ILE A 84 -1.70 -10.64 -14.58
C ILE A 84 -1.02 -9.41 -15.18
N CYS A 85 0.32 -9.43 -15.20
CA CYS A 85 1.17 -8.49 -15.92
C CYS A 85 1.99 -9.28 -16.96
N GLU A 86 2.15 -8.73 -18.16
CA GLU A 86 3.03 -9.32 -19.20
C GLU A 86 4.49 -9.41 -18.73
N ASP A 87 4.93 -8.42 -17.95
CA ASP A 87 6.28 -8.36 -17.39
C ASP A 87 6.43 -9.22 -16.10
N GLY A 88 5.34 -9.87 -15.65
CA GLY A 88 5.35 -10.81 -14.53
C GLY A 88 5.90 -10.23 -13.23
N ASP A 89 6.70 -11.04 -12.52
CA ASP A 89 7.30 -10.65 -11.24
C ASP A 89 8.45 -9.64 -11.40
N GLU A 90 9.08 -9.61 -12.57
CA GLU A 90 10.20 -8.71 -12.91
C GLU A 90 9.73 -7.31 -13.33
N CYS A 91 8.41 -7.05 -13.38
CA CYS A 91 7.90 -5.72 -13.71
C CYS A 91 8.46 -4.65 -12.75
N PRO A 92 9.15 -3.61 -13.23
CA PRO A 92 9.76 -2.60 -12.36
C PRO A 92 8.73 -1.59 -11.82
N TYR A 93 7.47 -1.71 -12.22
CA TYR A 93 6.38 -0.82 -11.83
C TYR A 93 5.46 -1.47 -10.81
N LEU A 94 4.75 -0.65 -10.06
CA LEU A 94 3.80 -1.05 -9.02
C LEU A 94 2.51 -1.61 -9.63
N HIS A 95 2.02 -2.77 -9.18
CA HIS A 95 0.74 -3.31 -9.62
C HIS A 95 -0.40 -2.83 -8.71
N ARG A 96 -1.54 -2.41 -9.30
CA ARG A 96 -2.78 -2.09 -8.55
C ARG A 96 -3.52 -3.37 -8.15
N THR A 97 -2.91 -4.12 -7.24
CA THR A 97 -3.53 -5.33 -6.68
C THR A 97 -4.78 -4.99 -5.86
N ALA A 98 -5.62 -5.98 -5.58
CA ALA A 98 -6.82 -5.79 -4.78
C ALA A 98 -6.48 -5.24 -3.38
N GLY A 99 -7.01 -4.05 -3.07
CA GLY A 99 -6.69 -3.33 -1.84
C GLY A 99 -5.32 -2.63 -1.87
N ASP A 100 -4.74 -2.40 -3.05
CA ASP A 100 -3.48 -1.69 -3.28
C ASP A 100 -2.35 -2.20 -2.39
N THR A 101 -2.26 -3.53 -2.28
CA THR A 101 -1.41 -4.19 -1.28
C THR A 101 0.07 -4.05 -1.60
N GLU A 102 0.47 -4.01 -2.89
CA GLU A 102 1.88 -3.73 -3.23
C GLU A 102 2.35 -2.38 -2.67
N ARG A 103 1.54 -1.32 -2.81
CA ARG A 103 1.88 0.02 -2.29
C ARG A 103 1.86 0.06 -0.78
N ARG A 104 0.73 -0.33 -0.18
CA ARG A 104 0.50 -0.20 1.27
C ARG A 104 1.50 -0.99 2.10
N TYR A 105 1.93 -2.13 1.58
CA TYR A 105 2.91 -3.01 2.23
C TYR A 105 4.31 -2.85 1.62
N HIS A 106 4.59 -1.77 0.90
CA HIS A 106 5.92 -1.49 0.39
C HIS A 106 6.89 -1.12 1.53
N LEU A 107 8.20 -1.39 1.34
CA LEU A 107 9.26 -0.98 2.29
C LEU A 107 9.30 0.55 2.51
N ARG A 108 8.75 1.32 1.56
CA ARG A 108 8.63 2.79 1.63
C ARG A 108 7.47 3.29 2.48
N TYR A 109 6.40 2.51 2.67
CA TYR A 109 5.10 3.00 3.15
C TYR A 109 4.49 2.23 4.32
N TYR A 110 4.73 0.92 4.41
CA TYR A 110 4.13 0.11 5.47
C TYR A 110 4.48 0.69 6.84
N LYS A 111 3.51 1.00 7.70
CA LYS A 111 3.72 1.49 9.07
C LYS A 111 4.60 2.75 9.20
N THR A 112 4.74 3.55 8.14
CA THR A 112 5.53 4.80 8.19
C THR A 112 4.72 6.02 8.58
N CYS A 113 3.40 5.89 8.61
CA CYS A 113 2.46 6.95 9.00
C CYS A 113 1.46 6.41 10.03
N MET A 114 1.04 7.29 10.94
CA MET A 114 0.02 6.99 11.95
C MET A 114 -1.35 6.77 11.30
N CYS A 115 -2.10 5.79 11.80
CA CYS A 115 -3.48 5.58 11.37
C CYS A 115 -4.37 6.68 11.95
N VAL A 116 -5.29 7.19 11.12
CA VAL A 116 -6.32 8.14 11.55
C VAL A 116 -7.51 7.48 12.24
N HIS A 117 -7.60 6.15 12.18
CA HIS A 117 -8.67 5.38 12.79
C HIS A 117 -8.23 4.83 14.14
N ASP A 118 -9.15 4.86 15.09
CA ASP A 118 -8.95 4.29 16.41
C ASP A 118 -8.77 2.76 16.37
N THR A 119 -8.25 2.23 17.46
CA THR A 119 -8.20 0.79 17.71
C THR A 119 -9.41 0.32 18.50
N ASP A 120 -9.90 -0.87 18.20
CA ASP A 120 -10.90 -1.57 19.00
C ASP A 120 -10.32 -2.08 20.34
N ALA A 121 -11.17 -2.69 21.16
CA ALA A 121 -10.77 -3.27 22.44
C ALA A 121 -9.72 -4.40 22.33
N ARG A 122 -9.48 -4.92 21.13
CA ARG A 122 -8.46 -5.95 20.83
C ARG A 122 -7.16 -5.34 20.33
N GLY A 123 -7.07 -4.00 20.24
CA GLY A 123 -5.93 -3.28 19.71
C GLY A 123 -5.83 -3.33 18.18
N GLN A 124 -6.93 -3.62 17.47
CA GLN A 124 -6.96 -3.70 16.01
C GLN A 124 -7.62 -2.47 15.41
N CYS A 125 -7.20 -2.04 14.22
CA CYS A 125 -7.82 -0.90 13.53
C CYS A 125 -9.34 -1.11 13.39
N ALA A 126 -10.15 -0.15 13.83
CA ALA A 126 -11.60 -0.24 13.74
C ALA A 126 -12.10 -0.39 12.28
N LYS A 127 -11.38 0.19 11.31
CA LYS A 127 -11.73 0.13 9.88
C LYS A 127 -11.09 -1.04 9.13
N ASN A 128 -9.79 -1.29 9.36
CA ASN A 128 -8.99 -2.21 8.55
C ASN A 128 -8.57 -3.50 9.29
N GLY A 129 -8.99 -3.64 10.55
CA GLY A 129 -8.68 -4.77 11.42
C GLY A 129 -7.18 -4.96 11.65
N ALA A 130 -6.80 -6.22 11.86
CA ALA A 130 -5.41 -6.62 12.13
C ALA A 130 -4.43 -6.33 10.98
N HIS A 131 -4.93 -6.15 9.75
CA HIS A 131 -4.13 -5.92 8.55
C HIS A 131 -4.10 -4.44 8.16
N CYS A 132 -4.22 -3.53 9.13
CA CYS A 132 -4.00 -2.12 8.84
C CYS A 132 -2.52 -1.86 8.51
N ALA A 133 -2.28 -1.24 7.37
CA ALA A 133 -0.93 -0.88 6.92
C ALA A 133 -0.39 0.39 7.61
N PHE A 134 -1.21 1.13 8.37
CA PHE A 134 -0.81 2.32 9.12
C PHE A 134 -0.51 1.99 10.58
N ALA A 135 0.32 2.79 11.22
CA ALA A 135 0.78 2.55 12.59
C ALA A 135 -0.28 2.93 13.62
N HIS A 136 -0.53 2.07 14.61
CA HIS A 136 -1.39 2.35 15.75
C HIS A 136 -0.56 2.58 17.02
N GLY A 137 0.12 3.73 17.05
CA GLY A 137 0.99 4.16 18.15
C GLY A 137 2.45 4.30 17.74
N ALA A 138 3.21 5.11 18.48
CA ALA A 138 4.65 5.26 18.26
C ALA A 138 5.42 3.91 18.26
N PRO A 139 5.05 2.91 19.09
CA PRO A 139 5.68 1.59 19.02
C PRO A 139 5.35 0.80 17.74
N ASP A 140 4.32 1.14 16.98
CA ASP A 140 4.00 0.47 15.70
C ASP A 140 4.58 1.25 14.50
N LEU A 141 5.03 2.48 14.69
CA LEU A 141 5.62 3.32 13.66
C LEU A 141 7.04 2.84 13.32
N ARG A 142 7.37 2.83 12.03
CA ARG A 142 8.72 2.52 11.53
C ARG A 142 9.20 3.60 10.55
N PRO A 143 10.51 3.85 10.44
CA PRO A 143 11.04 4.75 9.43
C PRO A 143 10.86 4.18 8.01
N PRO A 144 10.62 5.03 6.99
CA PRO A 144 10.56 4.60 5.60
C PRO A 144 11.94 4.12 5.12
N VAL A 145 11.95 3.07 4.30
CA VAL A 145 13.12 2.71 3.51
C VAL A 145 13.05 3.49 2.20
N LEU A 146 14.09 4.27 1.90
CA LEU A 146 14.21 5.09 0.71
C LEU A 146 15.03 4.34 -0.36
N ASP A 147 14.75 4.61 -1.63
CA ASP A 147 15.58 4.09 -2.73
C ASP A 147 16.90 4.90 -2.84
N ALA A 148 17.87 4.38 -3.60
CA ALA A 148 19.17 5.04 -3.77
C ALA A 148 19.06 6.47 -4.34
N ARG A 149 18.08 6.73 -5.23
CA ARG A 149 17.90 8.05 -5.86
C ARG A 149 17.31 9.05 -4.88
N GLU A 150 16.34 8.62 -4.08
CA GLU A 150 15.70 9.43 -3.04
C GLU A 150 16.70 9.76 -1.92
N LEU A 151 17.61 8.83 -1.58
CA LEU A 151 18.71 9.12 -0.64
C LEU A 151 19.69 10.17 -1.17
N LEU A 152 20.09 10.06 -2.45
CA LEU A 152 20.98 11.05 -3.08
C LEU A 152 20.32 12.43 -3.17
N ALA A 153 19.02 12.50 -3.44
CA ALA A 153 18.27 13.76 -3.50
C ALA A 153 18.12 14.44 -2.13
N LEU A 154 18.33 13.71 -1.03
CA LEU A 154 18.31 14.26 0.33
C LEU A 154 19.72 14.61 0.84
N ASP A 155 20.76 14.32 0.07
CA ASP A 155 22.14 14.65 0.43
C ASP A 155 22.36 16.17 0.27
N PRO A 156 22.58 16.92 1.37
CA PRO A 156 22.78 18.36 1.29
C PRO A 156 24.06 18.77 0.55
N ASP A 157 24.98 17.83 0.32
CA ASP A 157 26.23 18.05 -0.42
C ASP A 157 26.14 17.57 -1.89
N ALA A 158 24.95 17.16 -2.36
CA ALA A 158 24.76 16.78 -3.76
C ALA A 158 24.97 17.99 -4.70
N PRO A 159 25.69 17.82 -5.83
CA PRO A 159 25.86 18.89 -6.80
C PRO A 159 24.50 19.30 -7.37
N ASP A 160 24.22 20.61 -7.31
CA ASP A 160 22.97 21.25 -7.73
C ASP A 160 22.57 20.80 -9.14
N HIS A 161 21.53 19.96 -9.24
CA HIS A 161 21.00 19.50 -10.51
C HIS A 161 19.84 20.43 -10.89
N PRO A 162 19.88 21.13 -12.04
CA PRO A 162 18.94 22.20 -12.39
C PRO A 162 17.48 21.76 -12.61
N ASP A 163 17.15 20.48 -12.39
CA ASP A 163 15.83 19.88 -12.59
C ASP A 163 15.25 19.24 -11.30
N ALA A 164 15.86 19.46 -10.13
CA ALA A 164 15.30 18.95 -8.88
C ALA A 164 14.05 19.77 -8.48
N PRO A 165 12.85 19.17 -8.38
CA PRO A 165 11.67 19.88 -7.91
C PRO A 165 11.88 20.31 -6.45
N ASN A 166 11.59 21.58 -6.19
CA ASN A 166 11.83 22.24 -4.91
C ASN A 166 11.27 21.40 -3.74
N ALA A 167 12.06 21.19 -2.69
CA ALA A 167 11.70 20.31 -1.58
C ALA A 167 10.37 20.71 -0.89
N LEU A 168 10.06 22.01 -0.86
CA LEU A 168 8.80 22.55 -0.34
C LEU A 168 7.57 22.16 -1.18
N ASP A 169 7.73 21.98 -2.50
CA ASP A 169 6.65 21.57 -3.40
C ASP A 169 6.32 20.08 -3.24
N LYS A 170 7.32 19.25 -2.90
CA LYS A 170 7.16 17.81 -2.69
C LYS A 170 6.41 17.50 -1.39
N GLU A 171 6.75 18.19 -0.30
CA GLU A 171 6.04 18.06 1.00
C GLU A 171 4.56 18.48 0.87
N ARG A 172 4.29 19.58 0.16
CA ARG A 172 2.94 20.07 -0.12
C ARG A 172 2.11 19.08 -0.96
N ASN A 173 2.70 18.47 -1.99
CA ASN A 173 2.01 17.48 -2.82
C ASN A 173 1.75 16.15 -2.08
N LEU A 174 2.63 15.74 -1.16
CA LEU A 174 2.44 14.54 -0.33
C LEU A 174 1.25 14.65 0.64
N MET A 175 0.96 15.86 1.12
CA MET A 175 -0.16 16.13 2.03
C MET A 175 -1.48 16.46 1.31
N ASN A 176 -1.43 16.89 0.05
CA ASN A 176 -2.60 17.40 -0.68
C ASN A 176 -3.26 16.38 -1.62
N GLU A 177 -2.55 15.31 -1.99
CA GLU A 177 -3.10 14.22 -2.81
C GLU A 177 -3.68 13.11 -1.93
N ASP A 178 -4.74 13.43 -1.17
CA ASP A 178 -5.56 12.44 -0.47
C ASP A 178 -6.42 11.71 -1.54
N PRO A 179 -6.11 10.45 -1.91
CA PRO A 179 -6.80 9.81 -3.03
C PRO A 179 -8.24 9.54 -2.60
N LYS A 180 -9.19 10.12 -3.34
CA LYS A 180 -10.65 9.98 -3.18
C LYS A 180 -11.10 8.50 -3.24
N TRP A 181 -10.87 7.73 -2.19
CA TRP A 181 -11.34 6.34 -2.05
C TRP A 181 -12.30 6.19 -0.87
N GLN A 182 -13.12 7.21 -0.63
CA GLN A 182 -14.35 7.05 0.16
C GLN A 182 -15.46 6.51 -0.77
N GLY A 183 -15.36 5.23 -1.11
CA GLY A 183 -16.51 4.47 -1.61
C GLY A 183 -17.21 3.81 -0.42
N THR A 184 -18.32 4.39 0.04
CA THR A 184 -19.22 3.73 0.98
C THR A 184 -19.96 2.62 0.26
N TYR A 185 -19.65 1.36 0.56
CA TYR A 185 -20.49 0.25 0.13
C TYR A 185 -21.69 0.18 1.09
N THR A 186 -22.87 0.55 0.61
CA THR A 186 -24.12 0.26 1.32
C THR A 186 -24.56 -1.14 0.92
N LEU A 187 -24.55 -2.07 1.87
CA LEU A 187 -25.18 -3.38 1.71
C LEU A 187 -26.69 -3.17 1.82
N ASP A 188 -27.42 -3.27 0.71
CA ASP A 188 -28.87 -3.32 0.73
C ASP A 188 -29.31 -4.76 1.04
N THR A 189 -30.02 -4.95 2.15
CA THR A 189 -30.44 -6.25 2.69
C THR A 189 -31.91 -6.54 2.44
N THR A 190 -32.38 -6.35 1.20
CA THR A 190 -33.73 -6.76 0.82
C THR A 190 -33.76 -7.75 -0.37
N SER A 191 -33.97 -9.02 0.00
CA SER A 191 -34.57 -10.12 -0.78
C SER A 191 -33.67 -11.07 -1.60
N PRO A 192 -33.99 -12.39 -1.66
CA PRO A 192 -33.12 -13.43 -2.20
C PRO A 192 -33.35 -13.70 -3.70
N ALA A 193 -32.31 -14.23 -4.33
CA ALA A 193 -32.22 -14.74 -5.70
C ALA A 193 -31.81 -13.72 -6.80
N THR A 194 -30.63 -14.01 -7.36
CA THR A 194 -30.06 -13.50 -8.63
C THR A 194 -29.48 -12.07 -8.59
N ILE A 195 -28.16 -11.99 -8.38
CA ILE A 195 -27.37 -10.76 -8.57
C ILE A 195 -27.23 -10.51 -10.07
N ARG A 196 -28.02 -9.60 -10.63
CA ARG A 196 -27.70 -8.89 -11.87
C ARG A 196 -26.96 -7.61 -11.49
N VAL A 197 -25.73 -7.45 -11.98
CA VAL A 197 -25.00 -6.18 -11.89
C VAL A 197 -25.62 -5.24 -12.92
N VAL A 198 -26.46 -4.30 -12.47
CA VAL A 198 -26.97 -3.22 -13.33
C VAL A 198 -26.24 -1.95 -12.95
N PHE A 199 -25.38 -1.48 -13.84
CA PHE A 199 -24.82 -0.13 -13.79
C PHE A 199 -25.92 0.86 -14.19
N THR A 200 -26.38 1.69 -13.27
CA THR A 200 -27.16 2.89 -13.62
C THR A 200 -26.25 4.11 -13.48
N PRO A 201 -25.89 4.80 -14.58
CA PRO A 201 -25.21 6.08 -14.48
C PRO A 201 -26.20 7.12 -13.94
N ARG A 202 -25.78 7.85 -12.91
CA ARG A 202 -26.51 9.00 -12.35
C ARG A 202 -26.49 10.12 -13.38
N GLU A 203 -27.66 10.57 -13.80
CA GLU A 203 -27.84 11.72 -14.68
C GLU A 203 -27.18 12.96 -14.06
N ALA A 204 -26.32 13.61 -14.84
CA ALA A 204 -25.77 14.90 -14.51
C ALA A 204 -26.80 15.96 -14.91
N ASN A 205 -27.41 16.60 -13.91
CA ASN A 205 -28.04 17.90 -14.12
C ASN A 205 -26.94 18.91 -14.47
N GLY A 206 -27.12 19.59 -15.60
CA GLY A 206 -26.29 20.71 -16.03
C GLY A 206 -26.90 21.39 -17.25
N ASP A 207 -27.61 22.48 -16.99
CA ASP A 207 -28.12 23.45 -17.96
C ASP A 207 -27.08 23.83 -19.02
N HIS A 208 -27.49 24.00 -20.28
CA HIS A 208 -27.06 25.10 -21.15
C HIS A 208 -27.99 25.28 -22.36
N PHE A 209 -28.48 26.53 -22.48
CA PHE A 209 -29.27 27.21 -23.52
C PHE A 209 -30.78 26.95 -23.62
#